data_AF-A0AAV8YDH5-F1
#
_entry.id   AF-A0AAV8YDH5-F1
#
_cell.length_a   1.000
_cell.length_b   1.000
_cell.length_c   1.000
_cell.angle_alpha   90.00
_cell.angle_beta   90.00
_cell.angle_gamma   90.00
#
_symmetry.space_group_name_H-M   'P 1'
#
loop_
_entity.id
_entity.type
_entity.pdbx_description
1 polymer ?
#
loop_
_entity_poly.entity_id
_entity_poly.type
_entity_poly.pdbx_seq_one_letter_code
_entity_poly.pdbx_strand_id
1 'polypeptide(L)'
;MGSPLSPVIANLFMEAFEEEAIRGIKRTNNNKLAHGVYRKKTDTDRYLNAASHHHPQQKRSLIKTLVHRAETICDAESRPEELQQIKEALTKNGYKEKYIDRVCRTQRTKVEQQPTTYACLPYVSG
;
A
#
# COMPACT_ATOMS: atom_id res chain seq x y z
N MET A 1 17.38 20.60 17.84
CA MET A 1 17.46 19.59 18.92
C MET A 1 16.04 19.18 19.23
N GLY A 2 15.63 17.95 18.86
CA GLY A 2 14.24 17.49 18.91
C GLY A 2 13.69 17.48 20.34
N SER A 3 12.39 17.79 20.48
CA SER A 3 11.72 17.85 21.78
C SER A 3 11.73 16.47 22.48
N PRO A 4 12.16 16.38 23.75
CA PRO A 4 12.18 15.13 24.52
C PRO A 4 10.78 14.59 24.87
N LEU A 5 9.71 15.36 24.62
CA LEU A 5 8.32 14.92 24.79
C LEU A 5 7.82 14.01 23.66
N SER A 6 8.51 14.02 22.51
CA SER A 6 8.11 13.26 21.32
C SER A 6 7.97 11.74 21.54
N PRO A 7 8.84 11.05 22.31
CA PRO A 7 8.75 9.60 22.47
C PRO A 7 7.57 9.15 23.35
N VAL A 8 7.29 9.89 24.43
CA VAL A 8 6.21 9.53 25.38
C VAL A 8 4.84 9.68 24.72
N ILE A 9 4.63 10.77 23.97
CA ILE A 9 3.39 10.99 23.22
C ILE A 9 3.24 9.95 22.09
N ALA A 10 4.34 9.58 21.43
CA ALA A 10 4.32 8.52 20.42
C ALA A 10 3.93 7.17 21.03
N ASN A 11 4.43 6.84 22.23
CA ASN A 11 4.10 5.58 22.90
C ASN A 11 2.61 5.52 23.29
N LEU A 12 2.09 6.59 23.91
CA LEU A 12 0.66 6.72 24.22
C LEU A 12 -0.22 6.59 22.97
N PHE A 13 0.20 7.18 21.86
CA PHE A 13 -0.52 7.05 20.59
C PHE A 13 -0.47 5.61 20.04
N MET A 14 0.69 4.96 20.10
CA MET A 14 0.86 3.58 19.63
C MET A 14 0.06 2.60 20.48
N GLU A 15 0.03 2.74 21.81
CA GLU A 15 -0.78 1.92 22.72
C GLU A 15 -2.28 2.04 22.38
N ALA A 16 -2.79 3.27 22.26
CA ALA A 16 -4.19 3.49 21.88
C ALA A 16 -4.51 2.93 20.48
N PHE A 17 -3.57 3.05 19.53
CA PHE A 17 -3.72 2.49 18.19
C PHE A 17 -3.75 0.96 18.20
N GLU A 18 -2.88 0.32 18.98
CA GLU A 18 -2.83 -1.13 19.12
C GLU A 18 -4.11 -1.68 19.74
N GLU A 19 -4.67 -1.02 20.75
CA GLU A 19 -5.97 -1.39 21.34
C GLU A 19 -7.12 -1.31 20.32
N GLU A 20 -7.21 -0.19 19.58
CA GLU A 20 -8.21 -0.06 18.50
C GLU A 20 -8.01 -1.13 17.42
N ALA A 21 -6.76 -1.39 17.03
CA ALA A 21 -6.41 -2.37 16.01
C ALA A 21 -6.79 -3.78 16.44
N ILE A 22 -6.37 -4.22 17.63
CA ILE A 22 -6.63 -5.56 18.18
C ILE A 22 -8.14 -5.81 18.32
N ARG A 23 -8.90 -4.80 18.75
CA ARG A 23 -10.37 -4.90 18.88
C ARG A 23 -11.08 -5.14 17.55
N GLY A 24 -10.53 -4.61 16.45
CA GLY A 24 -11.12 -4.73 15.10
C GLY A 24 -10.71 -5.98 14.33
N ILE A 25 -9.81 -6.82 14.86
CA ILE A 25 -9.25 -7.96 14.11
C ILE A 25 -10.31 -9.04 13.92
N LYS A 26 -10.55 -9.39 12.65
CA LYS A 26 -11.36 -10.55 12.28
C LYS A 26 -10.47 -11.81 12.25
N ARG A 27 -11.05 -12.98 12.51
CA ARG A 27 -10.37 -14.27 12.31
C ARG A 27 -10.83 -14.89 11.00
N THR A 28 -9.89 -15.42 10.24
CA THR A 28 -10.17 -16.25 9.06
C THR A 28 -10.67 -17.64 9.50
N ASN A 29 -11.30 -18.36 8.57
CA ASN A 29 -11.80 -19.72 8.74
C ASN A 29 -10.76 -20.70 9.32
N ASN A 30 -9.47 -20.44 9.07
CA ASN A 30 -8.33 -21.25 9.54
C ASN A 30 -7.80 -20.82 10.93
N ASN A 31 -8.58 -20.06 11.70
CA ASN A 31 -8.23 -19.52 13.02
C ASN A 31 -6.98 -18.61 13.04
N LYS A 32 -6.54 -18.13 11.88
CA LYS A 32 -5.50 -17.10 11.72
C LYS A 32 -6.12 -15.71 11.83
N LEU A 33 -5.34 -14.74 12.29
CA LEU A 33 -5.76 -13.34 12.29
C LEU A 33 -5.86 -12.87 10.84
N ALA A 34 -7.03 -12.36 10.47
CA ALA A 34 -7.24 -11.74 9.17
C ALA A 34 -6.57 -10.36 9.19
N HIS A 35 -5.74 -10.09 8.19
CA HIS A 35 -5.07 -8.81 8.00
C HIS A 35 -5.44 -8.18 6.66
N GLY A 36 -5.43 -6.86 6.66
CA GLY A 36 -5.82 -6.02 5.54
C GLY A 36 -5.24 -4.62 5.67
N VAL A 37 -5.45 -3.79 4.66
CA VAL A 37 -4.95 -2.41 4.66
C VAL A 37 -5.74 -1.57 5.68
N TYR A 38 -5.04 -1.10 6.71
CA TYR A 38 -5.62 -0.14 7.64
C TYR A 38 -5.67 1.26 7.01
N ARG A 39 -6.83 1.93 7.13
CA ARG A 39 -7.03 3.33 6.72
C ARG A 39 -7.36 4.18 7.93
N LYS A 40 -6.68 5.32 8.04
CA LYS A 40 -6.94 6.27 9.13
C LYS A 40 -8.33 6.88 8.95
N LYS A 41 -8.93 7.33 10.06
CA LYS A 41 -10.21 8.08 10.05
C LYS A 41 -10.15 9.35 9.18
N THR A 42 -8.96 9.88 8.95
CA THR A 42 -8.69 11.06 8.12
C THR A 42 -8.34 10.72 6.66
N ASP A 43 -8.31 9.44 6.29
CA ASP A 43 -8.05 9.04 4.90
C ASP A 43 -9.25 9.43 4.02
N THR A 44 -8.97 10.10 2.91
CA THR A 44 -10.00 10.62 1.99
C THR A 44 -10.00 9.91 0.65
N ASP A 45 -9.15 8.89 0.46
CA ASP A 45 -8.95 8.21 -0.82
C ASP A 45 -8.58 9.18 -1.97
N ARG A 46 -7.95 10.31 -1.62
CA ARG A 46 -7.54 11.32 -2.60
C ARG A 46 -6.14 11.00 -3.10
N TYR A 47 -6.08 10.49 -4.32
CA TYR A 47 -4.86 10.10 -5.01
C TYR A 47 -4.53 11.09 -6.14
N LEU A 48 -3.50 10.77 -6.93
CA LEU A 48 -3.16 11.56 -8.11
C LEU A 48 -4.31 11.56 -9.10
N ASN A 49 -4.94 12.72 -9.34
CA ASN A 49 -6.09 12.81 -10.25
C ASN A 49 -5.69 12.47 -11.70
N ALA A 50 -6.56 11.78 -12.44
CA ALA A 50 -6.30 11.40 -13.84
C ALA A 50 -6.11 12.60 -14.79
N ALA A 51 -6.76 13.73 -14.54
CA ALA A 51 -6.69 14.95 -15.37
C ALA A 51 -5.44 15.81 -15.10
N SER A 52 -4.69 15.51 -14.04
CA SER A 52 -3.45 16.22 -13.70
C SER A 52 -2.40 16.14 -14.79
N HIS A 53 -1.53 17.16 -14.91
CA HIS A 53 -0.46 17.20 -15.90
C HIS A 53 0.79 16.40 -15.45
N HIS A 54 0.58 15.16 -15.03
CA HIS A 54 1.66 14.24 -14.67
C HIS A 54 1.95 13.23 -15.77
N HIS A 55 3.23 12.86 -15.89
CA HIS A 55 3.70 11.86 -16.84
C HIS A 55 2.91 10.54 -16.69
N PRO A 56 2.49 9.88 -17.78
CA PRO A 56 1.65 8.68 -17.71
C PRO A 56 2.24 7.56 -16.85
N GLN A 57 3.58 7.45 -16.78
CA GLN A 57 4.25 6.48 -15.92
C GLN A 57 3.94 6.68 -14.44
N GLN A 58 3.86 7.93 -13.96
CA GLN A 58 3.56 8.21 -12.55
C GLN A 58 2.15 7.77 -12.18
N LYS A 59 1.18 8.06 -13.06
CA LYS A 59 -0.21 7.61 -12.91
C LYS A 59 -0.31 6.08 -12.90
N ARG A 60 0.42 5.39 -13.78
CA ARG A 60 0.50 3.92 -13.78
C ARG A 60 1.15 3.38 -12.51
N SER A 61 2.25 3.98 -12.08
CA SER A 61 2.99 3.56 -10.89
C SER A 61 2.13 3.68 -9.64
N LEU A 62 1.34 4.75 -9.49
CA LEU A 62 0.40 4.88 -8.38
C LEU A 62 -0.55 3.68 -8.30
N ILE A 63 -1.20 3.33 -9.42
CA ILE A 63 -2.14 2.20 -9.48
C ILE A 63 -1.41 0.90 -9.10
N LYS A 64 -0.21 0.68 -9.67
CA LYS A 64 0.61 -0.50 -9.36
C LYS A 64 0.95 -0.60 -7.88
N THR A 65 1.33 0.52 -7.26
CA THR A 65 1.68 0.55 -5.84
C THR A 65 0.48 0.21 -4.96
N LEU A 66 -0.71 0.72 -5.26
CA LEU A 66 -1.92 0.39 -4.50
C LEU A 66 -2.26 -1.10 -4.61
N VAL A 67 -2.24 -1.64 -5.83
CA VAL A 67 -2.51 -3.06 -6.07
C VAL A 67 -1.44 -3.94 -5.41
N HIS A 68 -0.17 -3.56 -5.52
CA HIS A 68 0.91 -4.29 -4.87
C HIS A 68 0.74 -4.34 -3.36
N ARG A 69 0.38 -3.21 -2.74
CA ARG A 69 0.12 -3.15 -1.29
C ARG A 69 -1.04 -4.06 -0.88
N ALA A 70 -2.11 -4.11 -1.67
CA ALA A 70 -3.21 -5.05 -1.44
C ALA A 70 -2.77 -6.52 -1.59
N GLU A 71 -1.85 -6.81 -2.50
CA GLU A 71 -1.27 -8.14 -2.64
C GLU A 71 -0.33 -8.50 -1.48
N THR A 72 0.47 -7.57 -0.98
CA THR A 72 1.44 -7.85 0.10
C THR A 72 0.84 -7.82 1.50
N ILE A 73 -0.17 -6.97 1.74
CA ILE A 73 -0.72 -6.69 3.08
C ILE A 73 -2.03 -7.44 3.34
N CYS A 74 -2.83 -7.75 2.33
CA CYS A 74 -4.12 -8.42 2.56
C CYS A 74 -4.00 -9.94 2.45
N ASP A 75 -4.74 -10.62 3.32
CA ASP A 75 -5.04 -12.04 3.19
C ASP A 75 -5.82 -12.35 1.91
N ALA A 76 -5.81 -13.63 1.51
CA ALA A 76 -6.56 -14.10 0.35
C ALA A 76 -8.08 -13.80 0.45
N GLU A 77 -8.64 -13.83 1.66
CA GLU A 77 -10.07 -13.57 1.91
C GLU A 77 -10.41 -12.07 1.87
N SER A 78 -9.53 -11.19 2.36
CA SER A 78 -9.76 -9.73 2.44
C SER A 78 -9.30 -8.97 1.19
N ARG A 79 -8.40 -9.57 0.38
CA ARG A 79 -7.90 -9.00 -0.87
C ARG A 79 -8.98 -8.54 -1.87
N PRO A 80 -10.06 -9.30 -2.16
CA PRO A 80 -11.07 -8.84 -3.12
C PRO A 80 -11.78 -7.56 -2.67
N GLU A 81 -12.06 -7.43 -1.37
CA GLU A 81 -12.67 -6.23 -0.80
C GLU A 81 -11.73 -5.01 -0.95
N GLU A 82 -10.45 -5.19 -0.66
CA GLU A 82 -9.44 -4.12 -0.81
C GLU A 82 -9.29 -3.69 -2.27
N LEU A 83 -9.23 -4.63 -3.22
CA LEU A 83 -9.13 -4.33 -4.64
C LEU A 83 -10.35 -3.56 -5.15
N GLN A 84 -11.54 -3.90 -4.66
CA GLN A 84 -12.77 -3.20 -4.98
C GLN A 84 -12.73 -1.75 -4.47
N GLN A 85 -12.29 -1.54 -3.24
CA GLN A 85 -12.14 -0.21 -2.65
C GLN A 85 -11.10 0.64 -3.39
N ILE A 86 -9.96 0.07 -3.78
CA ILE A 86 -8.96 0.74 -4.63
C ILE A 86 -9.57 1.15 -5.97
N LYS A 87 -10.37 0.26 -6.59
CA LYS A 87 -11.03 0.57 -7.87
C LYS A 87 -11.99 1.75 -7.72
N GLU A 88 -12.80 1.76 -6.66
CA GLU A 88 -13.72 2.87 -6.35
C GLU A 88 -12.99 4.18 -6.04
N ALA A 89 -11.89 4.12 -5.30
CA ALA A 89 -11.06 5.29 -5.03
C ALA A 89 -10.50 5.85 -6.35
N LEU A 90 -9.95 5.00 -7.22
CA LEU A 90 -9.38 5.44 -8.50
C LEU A 90 -10.44 6.00 -9.45
N THR A 91 -11.65 5.44 -9.50
CA THR A 91 -12.74 6.00 -10.31
C THR A 91 -13.16 7.39 -9.81
N LYS A 92 -13.25 7.59 -8.49
CA LYS A 92 -13.46 8.92 -7.87
C LYS A 92 -12.35 9.92 -8.23
N ASN A 93 -11.11 9.45 -8.41
CA ASN A 93 -9.98 10.27 -8.85
C ASN A 93 -9.93 10.48 -10.39
N GLY A 94 -10.98 10.09 -11.13
CA GLY A 94 -11.15 10.36 -12.56
C GLY A 94 -10.52 9.31 -13.49
N TYR A 95 -10.05 8.17 -12.96
CA TYR A 95 -9.52 7.09 -13.81
C TYR A 95 -10.65 6.28 -14.44
N LYS A 96 -10.52 6.00 -15.75
CA LYS A 96 -11.43 5.08 -16.44
C LYS A 96 -11.14 3.64 -16.03
N GLU A 97 -12.16 2.83 -15.76
CA GLU A 97 -11.99 1.44 -15.35
C GLU A 97 -11.11 0.63 -16.31
N LYS A 98 -11.34 0.78 -17.63
CA LYS A 98 -10.54 0.12 -18.67
C LYS A 98 -9.04 0.41 -18.56
N TYR A 99 -8.67 1.59 -18.06
CA TYR A 99 -7.27 1.96 -17.85
C TYR A 99 -6.70 1.28 -16.61
N ILE A 100 -7.46 1.24 -15.51
CA ILE A 100 -7.09 0.55 -14.27
C ILE A 100 -6.85 -0.93 -14.57
N ASP A 101 -7.82 -1.60 -15.20
CA ASP A 101 -7.75 -3.03 -15.53
C ASP A 101 -6.52 -3.36 -16.40
N ARG A 102 -6.20 -2.49 -17.36
CA ARG A 102 -5.01 -2.64 -18.21
C ARG A 102 -3.72 -2.59 -17.39
N VAL A 103 -3.60 -1.64 -16.46
CA VAL A 103 -2.41 -1.50 -15.61
C VAL A 103 -2.25 -2.71 -14.70
N CYS A 104 -3.34 -3.20 -14.11
CA CYS A 104 -3.34 -4.40 -13.27
C CYS A 104 -2.89 -5.65 -14.05
N ARG A 105 -3.33 -5.81 -15.31
CA ARG A 105 -2.90 -6.94 -16.16
C ARG A 105 -1.40 -6.93 -16.43
N THR A 106 -0.82 -5.76 -16.72
CA THR A 106 0.63 -5.62 -16.96
C THR A 106 1.47 -5.88 -15.71
N GLN A 107 0.91 -5.65 -14.51
CA GLN A 107 1.62 -5.91 -13.25
C GLN A 107 1.85 -7.40 -13.02
N ARG A 108 0.84 -8.25 -13.27
CA ARG A 108 0.92 -9.71 -13.12
C ARG A 108 1.98 -10.37 -14.00
N THR A 109 2.41 -9.71 -15.07
CA THR A 109 3.37 -10.27 -16.03
C THR A 109 4.83 -10.08 -15.60
N LYS A 110 5.12 -9.23 -14.60
CA LYS A 110 6.49 -9.10 -14.06
C LYS A 110 6.74 -10.24 -13.07
N VAL A 111 7.38 -11.29 -13.58
CA VAL A 111 7.97 -12.38 -12.81
C VAL A 111 8.99 -11.81 -11.82
N GLU A 112 8.94 -12.30 -10.59
CA GLU A 112 9.84 -12.01 -9.48
C GLU A 112 11.30 -12.23 -9.92
N GLN A 113 12.05 -11.13 -10.09
CA GLN A 113 13.48 -11.22 -10.35
C GLN A 113 14.14 -11.52 -8.99
N GLN A 114 14.79 -12.69 -8.88
CA GLN A 114 15.58 -13.05 -7.70
C GLN A 114 16.54 -11.91 -7.35
N PRO A 115 16.73 -11.56 -6.06
CA PRO A 115 17.66 -10.52 -5.67
C PRO A 115 19.06 -10.94 -6.09
N THR A 116 19.56 -10.33 -7.15
CA THR A 116 20.97 -10.50 -7.55
C THR A 116 21.80 -9.78 -6.52
N THR A 117 22.49 -10.57 -5.70
CA THR A 117 23.34 -10.07 -4.62
C THR A 117 24.65 -9.64 -5.25
N TYR A 118 24.88 -8.32 -5.38
CA TYR A 118 26.15 -7.78 -5.84
C TYR A 118 26.90 -7.18 -4.66
N ALA A 119 28.20 -7.51 -4.55
CA ALA A 119 29.11 -6.83 -3.63
C ALA A 119 29.86 -5.74 -4.41
N CYS A 120 29.85 -4.51 -3.92
CA CYS A 120 30.64 -3.40 -4.46
C CYS A 120 31.85 -3.20 -3.57
N LEU A 121 33.06 -3.39 -4.11
CA LEU A 121 34.31 -3.06 -3.41
C LEU A 121 34.64 -1.59 -3.68
N PRO A 122 34.96 -0.78 -2.65
CA PRO A 122 35.39 0.59 -2.86
C PRO A 122 36.71 0.61 -3.62
N TYR A 123 36.79 1.49 -4.62
CA TYR A 123 38.02 1.72 -5.37
C TYR A 123 39.05 2.41 -4.47
N VAL A 124 40.22 1.80 -4.33
CA VAL A 124 41.37 2.40 -3.66
C VAL A 124 42.42 2.70 -4.74
N SER A 125 42.73 3.99 -4.93
CA SER A 125 43.85 4.39 -5.80
C SER A 125 45.16 4.19 -5.04
N GLY A 126 46.18 3.65 -5.74
CA GLY A 126 47.53 3.45 -5.22
C GLY A 126 48.45 4.64 -5.46
#